data_AF-A0A1Q7US84-F1
#
_entry.id   AF-A0A1Q7US84-F1
#
_cell.length_a   1.000
_cell.length_b   1.000
_cell.length_c   1.000
_cell.angle_alpha   90.00
_cell.angle_beta   90.00
_cell.angle_gamma   90.00
#
_symmetry.space_group_name_H-M   'P 1'
#
loop_
_entity.id
_entity.type
_entity.pdbx_description
1 polymer ?
#
loop_
_entity_poly.entity_id
_entity_poly.type
_entity_poly.pdbx_seq_one_letter_code
_entity_poly.pdbx_strand_id
1 'polypeptide(L)'
;MRVIRNFPGQVLLLLLSLVGAGIAIYLTTVHYENVPLICSASGLVDCARVLSSSYSVIPGTTVPITIPGLGWCAVMAVLALAALRLSSMRRKILVAQFAWSLVGMLTVLYLVYIELVRLHTICAWCTGLHIVIFLMFLITIVQLQQAEPETEMQAEREAPKIPTIH
;
A
#
# COMPACT_ATOMS: atom_id res chain seq x y z
N MET A 1 -25.26 1.92 13.32
CA MET A 1 -24.62 0.62 12.96
C MET A 1 -23.36 0.72 12.08
N ARG A 2 -22.86 1.92 11.66
CA ARG A 2 -21.72 2.04 10.72
C ARG A 2 -20.32 2.11 11.36
N VAL A 3 -20.20 2.32 12.68
CA VAL A 3 -18.91 2.38 13.40
C VAL A 3 -18.16 1.04 13.37
N ILE A 4 -18.89 -0.08 13.28
CA ILE A 4 -18.32 -1.44 13.27
C ILE A 4 -17.64 -1.77 11.93
N ARG A 5 -17.98 -1.10 10.82
CA ARG A 5 -17.44 -1.42 9.49
C ARG A 5 -16.05 -0.84 9.21
N ASN A 6 -15.61 0.13 10.02
CA ASN A 6 -14.33 0.80 9.84
C ASN A 6 -13.16 0.16 10.59
N PHE A 7 -13.44 -0.51 11.71
CA PHE A 7 -12.47 -1.33 12.44
C PHE A 7 -11.83 -2.45 11.61
N PRO A 8 -12.60 -3.27 10.85
CA PRO A 8 -12.01 -4.34 10.05
C PRO A 8 -11.10 -3.80 8.94
N GLY A 9 -11.40 -2.61 8.37
CA GLY A 9 -10.59 -2.01 7.31
C GLY A 9 -9.17 -1.64 7.77
N GLN A 10 -9.06 -1.01 8.95
CA GLN A 10 -7.74 -0.64 9.50
C GLN A 10 -6.95 -1.87 9.97
N VAL A 11 -7.62 -2.87 10.55
CA VAL A 11 -6.99 -4.15 10.90
C VAL A 11 -6.51 -4.87 9.65
N LEU A 12 -7.30 -4.88 8.58
CA LEU A 12 -6.93 -5.48 7.31
C LEU A 12 -5.72 -4.76 6.68
N LEU A 13 -5.70 -3.42 6.68
CA LEU A 13 -4.53 -2.64 6.24
C LEU A 13 -3.28 -3.00 7.06
N LEU A 14 -3.41 -3.16 8.37
CA LEU A 14 -2.31 -3.61 9.22
C LEU A 14 -1.82 -5.00 8.82
N LEU A 15 -2.71 -5.98 8.72
CA LEU A 15 -2.35 -7.34 8.32
C LEU A 15 -1.66 -7.35 6.96
N LEU A 16 -2.21 -6.65 5.96
CA LEU A 16 -1.60 -6.51 4.65
C LEU A 16 -0.22 -5.84 4.74
N SER A 17 -0.03 -4.85 5.61
CA SER A 17 1.26 -4.17 5.77
C SER A 17 2.32 -5.06 6.39
N LEU A 18 1.94 -5.93 7.34
CA LEU A 18 2.82 -6.94 7.90
C LEU A 18 3.20 -7.98 6.84
N VAL A 19 2.24 -8.44 6.03
CA VAL A 19 2.51 -9.37 4.93
C VAL A 19 3.45 -8.74 3.90
N GLY A 20 3.19 -7.50 3.48
CA GLY A 20 4.05 -6.77 2.54
C GLY A 20 5.46 -6.54 3.10
N ALA A 21 5.57 -6.18 4.38
CA ALA A 21 6.86 -6.05 5.06
C ALA A 21 7.61 -7.38 5.13
N GLY A 22 6.91 -8.50 5.41
CA GLY A 22 7.50 -9.83 5.39
C GLY A 22 8.08 -10.21 4.02
N ILE A 23 7.34 -9.93 2.94
CA ILE A 23 7.83 -10.13 1.57
C ILE A 23 9.07 -9.25 1.30
N ALA A 24 9.02 -7.97 1.67
CA ALA A 24 10.13 -7.04 1.46
C ALA A 24 11.39 -7.45 2.24
N ILE A 25 11.24 -7.89 3.49
CA ILE A 25 12.34 -8.41 4.32
C ILE A 25 12.91 -9.67 3.68
N TYR A 26 12.07 -10.63 3.30
CA TYR A 26 12.51 -11.86 2.63
C TYR A 26 13.35 -11.55 1.38
N LEU A 27 12.83 -10.72 0.47
CA LEU A 27 13.56 -10.34 -0.74
C LEU A 27 14.85 -9.57 -0.45
N THR A 28 14.86 -8.74 0.60
CA THR A 28 16.08 -8.03 1.03
C THR A 28 17.13 -9.02 1.54
N THR A 29 16.74 -10.00 2.37
CA THR A 29 17.67 -11.04 2.86
C THR A 29 18.22 -11.87 1.71
N VAL A 30 17.37 -12.25 0.75
CA VAL A 30 17.81 -13.00 -0.44
C VAL A 30 18.78 -12.21 -1.29
N HIS A 31 18.55 -10.89 -1.46
CA HIS A 31 19.43 -10.02 -2.23
C HIS A 31 20.82 -9.88 -1.60
N TYR A 32 20.92 -9.78 -0.27
CA TYR A 32 22.20 -9.57 0.42
C TYR A 32 22.94 -10.87 0.79
N GLU A 33 22.22 -11.90 1.22
CA GLU A 33 22.84 -13.13 1.75
C GLU A 33 22.96 -14.27 0.71
N ASN A 34 22.60 -14.02 -0.56
CA ASN A 34 22.62 -15.04 -1.64
C ASN A 34 21.88 -16.34 -1.25
N VAL A 35 20.82 -16.21 -0.44
CA VAL A 35 19.98 -17.34 -0.04
C VAL A 35 19.27 -17.88 -1.28
N PRO A 36 19.16 -19.21 -1.45
CA PRO A 36 18.41 -19.78 -2.56
C PRO A 36 16.97 -19.25 -2.59
N LEU A 37 16.60 -18.66 -3.73
CA LEU A 37 15.27 -18.14 -4.00
C LEU A 37 14.24 -19.27 -3.95
N ILE A 38 13.19 -19.09 -3.14
CA ILE A 38 12.02 -19.97 -3.11
C ILE A 38 11.08 -19.49 -4.23
N CYS A 39 11.57 -19.56 -5.47
CA CYS A 39 10.84 -19.21 -6.69
C CYS A 39 11.55 -19.87 -7.87
N SER A 40 10.81 -20.06 -8.97
CA SER A 40 11.39 -20.44 -10.25
C SER A 40 12.50 -19.46 -10.66
N ALA A 41 13.61 -20.02 -11.14
CA ALA A 41 14.74 -19.31 -11.75
C ALA A 41 14.83 -19.60 -13.26
N SER A 42 13.70 -19.95 -13.89
CA SER A 42 13.66 -20.32 -15.30
C SER A 42 12.30 -20.04 -15.95
N GLY A 43 12.30 -19.73 -17.24
CA GLY A 43 11.07 -19.49 -18.02
C GLY A 43 10.47 -18.10 -17.80
N LEU A 44 9.14 -18.00 -17.89
CA LEU A 44 8.42 -16.72 -17.79
C LEU A 44 8.37 -16.18 -16.35
N VAL A 45 8.36 -17.07 -15.35
CA VAL A 45 8.43 -16.70 -13.93
C VAL A 45 9.86 -16.92 -13.46
N ASP A 46 10.63 -15.84 -13.39
CA ASP A 46 12.05 -15.87 -13.03
C ASP A 46 12.36 -14.74 -12.04
N CYS A 47 12.23 -15.06 -10.76
CA CYS A 47 12.50 -14.10 -9.70
C CYS A 47 14.00 -13.72 -9.64
N ALA A 48 14.89 -14.65 -10.01
CA ALA A 48 16.33 -14.43 -9.97
C ALA A 48 16.75 -13.36 -10.97
N ARG A 49 16.26 -13.47 -12.21
CA ARG A 49 16.53 -12.49 -13.28
C ARG A 49 16.01 -11.10 -12.95
N VAL A 50 14.82 -10.99 -12.33
CA VAL A 50 14.26 -9.70 -11.91
C VAL A 50 15.10 -9.07 -10.80
N LEU A 51 15.48 -9.85 -9.77
CA LEU A 51 16.24 -9.36 -8.62
C LEU A 51 17.71 -9.06 -8.93
N SER A 52 18.30 -9.69 -9.95
CA SER A 52 19.66 -9.39 -10.42
C SER A 52 19.71 -8.28 -11.47
N SER A 53 18.55 -7.77 -11.92
CA SER A 53 18.50 -6.74 -12.96
C SER A 53 18.92 -5.37 -12.43
N SER A 54 19.31 -4.46 -13.33
CA SER A 54 19.60 -3.06 -12.97
C SER A 54 18.39 -2.30 -12.43
N TYR A 55 17.18 -2.87 -12.54
CA TYR A 55 15.94 -2.28 -12.03
C TYR A 55 15.59 -2.74 -10.61
N SER A 56 16.32 -3.72 -10.05
CA SER A 56 16.12 -4.16 -8.66
C SER A 56 16.74 -3.20 -7.64
N VAL A 57 17.52 -2.22 -8.10
CA VAL A 57 18.07 -1.13 -7.31
C VAL A 57 17.42 0.19 -7.70
N ILE A 58 17.37 1.14 -6.77
CA ILE A 58 16.86 2.48 -7.06
C ILE A 58 17.80 3.13 -8.10
N PRO A 59 17.27 3.71 -9.20
CA PRO A 59 18.10 4.33 -10.25
C PRO A 59 19.12 5.31 -9.66
N GLY A 60 20.40 5.08 -9.95
CA GLY A 60 21.50 5.91 -9.46
C GLY A 60 22.02 5.59 -8.06
N THR A 61 21.54 4.50 -7.43
CA THR A 61 22.05 4.03 -6.13
C THR A 61 22.29 2.52 -6.13
N THR A 62 22.97 2.01 -5.10
CA THR A 62 23.14 0.57 -4.82
C THR A 62 22.06 0.02 -3.88
N VAL A 63 21.03 0.82 -3.57
CA VAL A 63 19.99 0.45 -2.60
C VAL A 63 18.93 -0.40 -3.29
N PRO A 64 18.65 -1.63 -2.81
CA PRO A 64 17.60 -2.47 -3.37
C PRO A 64 16.23 -1.82 -3.23
N ILE A 65 15.39 -1.95 -4.25
CA ILE A 65 14.03 -1.40 -4.28
C ILE A 65 13.12 -2.01 -3.19
N THR A 66 13.55 -3.14 -2.61
CA THR A 66 12.91 -3.78 -1.46
C THR A 66 12.96 -2.91 -0.20
N ILE A 67 13.97 -2.04 -0.03
CA ILE A 67 14.08 -1.14 1.13
C ILE A 67 13.01 -0.03 1.08
N PRO A 68 12.84 0.72 -0.02
CA PRO A 68 11.69 1.61 -0.20
C PRO A 68 10.36 0.89 -0.01
N GLY A 69 10.21 -0.33 -0.53
CA GLY A 69 9.00 -1.15 -0.33
C GLY A 69 8.75 -1.52 1.14
N LEU A 70 9.80 -1.77 1.92
CA LEU A 70 9.69 -2.00 3.36
C LEU A 70 9.30 -0.72 4.10
N GLY A 71 9.95 0.41 3.79
CA GLY A 71 9.61 1.72 4.35
C GLY A 71 8.17 2.12 4.04
N TRP A 72 7.72 1.83 2.81
CA TRP A 72 6.35 1.99 2.38
C TRP A 72 5.35 1.27 3.29
N CYS A 73 5.59 -0.03 3.52
CA CYS A 73 4.75 -0.87 4.37
C CYS A 73 4.76 -0.38 5.82
N ALA A 74 5.92 0.04 6.34
CA ALA A 74 6.05 0.57 7.69
C ALA A 74 5.23 1.86 7.88
N VAL A 75 5.30 2.80 6.94
CA VAL A 75 4.49 4.03 6.98
C VAL A 75 3.00 3.71 6.93
N MET A 76 2.58 2.74 6.09
CA MET A 76 1.20 2.28 6.06
C MET A 76 0.74 1.68 7.40
N ALA A 77 1.57 0.84 8.02
CA ALA A 77 1.28 0.26 9.33
C ALA A 77 1.10 1.34 10.41
N VAL A 78 2.00 2.33 10.43
CA VAL A 78 1.92 3.47 11.38
C VAL A 78 0.66 4.27 11.16
N LEU A 79 0.31 4.59 9.91
CA LEU A 79 -0.92 5.31 9.59
C LEU A 79 -2.18 4.51 9.96
N ALA A 80 -2.16 3.19 9.81
CA ALA A 80 -3.27 2.34 10.21
C ALA A 80 -3.44 2.27 11.74
N LEU A 81 -2.34 2.17 12.49
CA LEU A 81 -2.34 2.27 13.96
C LEU A 81 -2.82 3.64 14.44
N ALA A 82 -2.35 4.72 13.80
CA ALA A 82 -2.77 6.08 14.12
C ALA A 82 -4.27 6.27 13.91
N ALA A 83 -4.84 5.72 12.84
CA ALA A 83 -6.28 5.78 12.58
C ALA A 83 -7.12 5.05 13.64
N LEU A 84 -6.59 3.98 14.24
CA LEU A 84 -7.24 3.24 15.34
C LEU A 84 -7.17 3.99 16.68
N ARG A 85 -6.11 4.75 16.92
CA ARG A 85 -5.85 5.44 18.20
C ARG A 85 -6.38 6.88 18.24
N LEU A 86 -6.26 7.63 17.14
CA LEU A 86 -6.58 9.05 17.07
C LEU A 86 -7.88 9.29 16.31
N SER A 87 -9.02 9.12 16.99
CA SER A 87 -10.35 9.34 16.40
C SER A 87 -10.53 10.78 15.90
N SER A 88 -9.98 11.78 16.59
CA SER A 88 -10.14 13.20 16.25
C SER A 88 -9.44 13.62 14.94
N MET A 89 -8.38 12.90 14.55
CA MET A 89 -7.61 13.18 13.31
C MET A 89 -7.90 12.18 12.20
N ARG A 90 -8.87 11.29 12.41
CA ARG A 90 -9.12 10.13 11.56
C ARG A 90 -9.31 10.49 10.09
N ARG A 91 -10.04 11.58 9.77
CA ARG A 91 -10.22 12.03 8.37
C ARG A 91 -8.91 12.43 7.70
N LYS A 92 -8.05 13.20 8.39
CA LYS A 92 -6.73 13.57 7.86
C LYS A 92 -5.85 12.34 7.64
N ILE A 93 -5.93 11.36 8.54
CA ILE A 93 -5.19 10.10 8.42
C ILE A 93 -5.71 9.28 7.23
N LEU A 94 -7.02 9.19 7.00
CA LEU A 94 -7.58 8.49 5.84
C LEU A 94 -7.14 9.14 4.51
N VAL A 95 -7.13 10.47 4.42
CA VAL A 95 -6.61 11.19 3.25
C VAL A 95 -5.12 10.90 3.06
N ALA A 96 -4.33 10.91 4.15
CA ALA A 96 -2.91 10.56 4.09
C ALA A 96 -2.70 9.09 3.67
N GLN A 97 -3.53 8.17 4.16
CA GLN A 97 -3.49 6.76 3.75
C GLN A 97 -3.78 6.60 2.26
N PHE A 98 -4.78 7.31 1.74
CA PHE A 98 -5.10 7.31 0.31
C PHE A 98 -3.95 7.90 -0.52
N ALA A 99 -3.49 9.10 -0.19
CA ALA A 99 -2.41 9.79 -0.90
C ALA A 99 -1.12 8.96 -0.90
N TRP A 100 -0.80 8.33 0.22
CA TRP A 100 0.28 7.37 0.28
C TRP A 100 -0.09 6.18 -0.62
N SER A 101 -1.15 5.41 -0.41
CA SER A 101 -1.50 4.26 -1.27
C SER A 101 -1.44 4.52 -2.78
N LEU A 102 -1.75 5.74 -3.24
CA LEU A 102 -1.57 6.18 -4.62
C LEU A 102 -0.10 6.21 -5.09
N VAL A 103 0.83 6.73 -4.28
CA VAL A 103 2.28 6.67 -4.58
C VAL A 103 2.76 5.22 -4.68
N GLY A 104 2.28 4.35 -3.80
CA GLY A 104 2.55 2.90 -3.88
C GLY A 104 2.03 2.29 -5.18
N MET A 105 0.80 2.64 -5.57
CA MET A 105 0.17 2.18 -6.81
C MET A 105 0.94 2.64 -8.06
N LEU A 106 1.37 3.91 -8.11
CA LEU A 106 2.20 4.42 -9.22
C LEU A 106 3.52 3.64 -9.32
N THR A 107 4.13 3.33 -8.18
CA THR A 107 5.35 2.51 -8.12
C THR A 107 5.10 1.10 -8.65
N VAL A 108 3.98 0.46 -8.26
CA VAL A 108 3.59 -0.86 -8.77
C VAL A 108 3.43 -0.85 -10.28
N LEU A 109 2.71 0.14 -10.83
CA LEU A 109 2.50 0.25 -12.28
C LEU A 109 3.83 0.41 -13.03
N TYR A 110 4.76 1.19 -12.49
CA TYR A 110 6.11 1.32 -13.04
C TYR A 110 6.86 -0.02 -13.02
N LEU A 111 6.87 -0.74 -11.90
CA LEU A 111 7.59 -2.02 -11.79
C LEU A 111 6.99 -3.11 -12.68
N VAL A 112 5.67 -3.22 -12.74
CA VAL A 112 4.98 -4.15 -13.64
C VAL A 112 5.31 -3.82 -15.11
N TYR A 113 5.37 -2.55 -15.47
CA TYR A 113 5.79 -2.15 -16.82
C TYR A 113 7.22 -2.63 -17.12
N ILE A 114 8.15 -2.48 -16.18
CA ILE A 114 9.53 -2.96 -16.34
C ILE A 114 9.58 -4.49 -16.47
N GLU A 115 8.86 -5.24 -15.63
CA GLU A 115 8.79 -6.71 -15.68
C GLU A 115 8.27 -7.21 -17.04
N LEU A 116 7.15 -6.66 -17.52
CA LEU A 116 6.49 -7.13 -18.73
C LEU A 116 7.14 -6.64 -20.02
N VAL A 117 7.57 -5.38 -20.07
CA VAL A 117 8.00 -4.72 -21.31
C VAL A 117 9.52 -4.71 -21.47
N ARG A 118 10.29 -4.65 -20.37
CA ARG A 118 11.77 -4.55 -20.43
C ARG A 118 12.43 -5.89 -20.17
N LEU A 119 11.95 -6.62 -19.18
CA LEU A 119 12.54 -7.90 -18.77
C LEU A 119 11.88 -9.10 -19.47
N HIS A 120 10.61 -8.96 -19.87
CA HIS A 120 9.77 -10.05 -20.40
C HIS A 120 9.69 -11.26 -19.45
N THR A 121 9.80 -11.01 -18.14
CA THR A 121 9.77 -12.01 -17.08
C THR A 121 9.06 -11.46 -15.86
N ILE A 122 8.36 -12.31 -15.13
CA ILE A 122 7.56 -11.94 -13.96
C ILE A 122 8.21 -12.49 -12.70
N CYS A 123 8.28 -11.68 -11.65
CA CYS A 123 8.67 -12.17 -10.33
C CYS A 123 7.41 -12.46 -9.49
N ALA A 124 7.26 -13.71 -9.03
CA ALA A 124 6.13 -14.13 -8.21
C ALA A 124 6.06 -13.35 -6.88
N TRP A 125 7.21 -13.08 -6.26
CA TRP A 125 7.28 -12.34 -5.01
C TRP A 125 6.97 -10.84 -5.19
N CYS A 126 7.50 -10.20 -6.25
CA CYS A 126 7.16 -8.83 -6.58
C CYS A 126 5.66 -8.71 -6.90
N THR A 127 5.12 -9.64 -7.67
CA THR A 127 3.69 -9.71 -7.97
C THR A 127 2.85 -9.86 -6.70
N GLY A 128 3.30 -10.67 -5.73
CA GLY A 128 2.66 -10.77 -4.41
C GLY A 128 2.60 -9.42 -3.69
N LEU A 129 3.71 -8.67 -3.68
CA LEU A 129 3.75 -7.32 -3.11
C LEU A 129 2.86 -6.34 -3.89
N HIS A 130 2.83 -6.42 -5.23
CA HIS A 130 1.96 -5.61 -6.09
C HIS A 130 0.48 -5.83 -5.74
N ILE A 131 0.06 -7.08 -5.55
CA ILE A 131 -1.31 -7.43 -5.14
C ILE A 131 -1.62 -6.85 -3.75
N VAL A 132 -0.71 -6.96 -2.79
CA VAL A 132 -0.89 -6.39 -1.45
C VAL A 132 -1.11 -4.87 -1.52
N ILE A 133 -0.27 -4.15 -2.26
CA ILE A 133 -0.40 -2.68 -2.42
C ILE A 133 -1.70 -2.32 -3.14
N PHE A 134 -2.07 -3.07 -4.18
CA PHE A 134 -3.33 -2.89 -4.91
C PHE A 134 -4.55 -3.05 -3.99
N LEU A 135 -4.58 -4.10 -3.17
CA LEU A 135 -5.65 -4.33 -2.20
C LEU A 135 -5.72 -3.22 -1.15
N MET A 136 -4.56 -2.77 -0.63
CA MET A 136 -4.53 -1.61 0.28
C MET A 136 -5.14 -0.37 -0.37
N PHE A 137 -4.79 -0.08 -1.62
CA PHE A 137 -5.33 1.06 -2.37
C PHE A 137 -6.85 0.99 -2.54
N LEU A 138 -7.41 -0.19 -2.83
CA LEU A 138 -8.86 -0.37 -2.87
C LEU A 138 -9.50 -0.12 -1.50
N ILE A 139 -8.89 -0.63 -0.43
CA ILE A 139 -9.40 -0.43 0.94
C ILE A 139 -9.35 1.05 1.33
N THR A 140 -8.28 1.77 1.01
CA THR A 140 -8.16 3.20 1.33
C THR A 140 -9.16 4.05 0.55
N ILE A 141 -9.43 3.72 -0.72
CA ILE A 141 -10.51 4.36 -1.51
C ILE A 141 -11.87 4.18 -0.83
N VAL A 142 -12.22 2.94 -0.51
CA VAL A 142 -13.53 2.64 0.11
C VAL A 142 -13.68 3.36 1.45
N GLN A 143 -12.62 3.43 2.24
CA GLN A 143 -12.64 4.16 3.51
C GLN A 143 -12.74 5.67 3.33
N LEU A 144 -12.07 6.24 2.32
CA LEU A 144 -12.13 7.67 2.04
C LEU A 144 -13.54 8.08 1.60
N GLN A 145 -14.14 7.33 0.68
CA GLN A 145 -15.52 7.54 0.21
C GLN A 145 -16.56 7.43 1.33
N GLN A 146 -16.28 6.67 2.38
CA GLN A 146 -17.16 6.56 3.54
C GLN A 146 -17.01 7.71 4.54
N ALA A 147 -15.86 8.39 4.55
CA ALA A 147 -15.59 9.51 5.45
C ALA A 147 -16.16 10.86 4.96
N GLU A 148 -16.26 11.06 3.65
CA GLU A 148 -16.87 12.27 3.05
C GLU A 148 -18.37 12.45 3.38
N PRO A 149 -19.26 11.46 3.21
CA PRO A 149 -20.70 11.63 3.46
C PRO A 149 -21.05 11.90 4.93
N GLU A 150 -20.18 11.52 5.87
CA GLU A 150 -20.37 11.86 7.29
C GLU A 150 -20.12 13.35 7.57
N THR A 151 -19.17 13.96 6.85
CA THR A 151 -18.82 15.37 7.06
C THR A 151 -19.89 16.31 6.50
N GLU A 152 -20.41 16.03 5.30
CA GLU A 152 -21.49 16.85 4.70
C GLU A 152 -22.74 16.85 5.59
N MET A 153 -23.13 15.69 6.12
CA MET A 153 -24.29 15.57 7.00
C MET A 153 -24.09 16.27 8.37
N GLN A 154 -22.86 16.35 8.87
CA GLN A 154 -22.55 17.13 10.07
C GLN A 154 -22.55 18.64 9.78
N ALA A 155 -21.96 19.07 8.67
CA ALA A 155 -21.95 20.47 8.25
C ALA A 155 -23.37 21.02 8.04
N GLU A 156 -24.27 20.22 7.47
CA GLU A 156 -25.69 20.60 7.32
C GLU A 156 -26.45 20.62 8.66
N ARG A 157 -26.06 19.79 9.63
CA ARG A 157 -26.67 19.77 10.96
C ARG A 157 -26.20 20.92 11.85
N GLU A 158 -24.96 21.37 11.69
CA GLU A 158 -24.40 22.56 12.36
C GLU A 158 -24.78 23.87 11.65
N ALA A 159 -25.26 23.81 10.40
CA ALA A 159 -25.76 24.98 9.71
C ALA A 159 -26.93 25.61 10.49
N PRO A 160 -26.89 26.92 10.78
CA PRO A 160 -27.98 27.60 11.45
C PRO A 160 -29.28 27.41 10.65
N LYS A 161 -30.30 26.79 11.25
CA LYS A 161 -31.64 26.74 10.66
C LYS A 161 -32.15 28.16 10.57
N ILE A 162 -32.07 28.74 9.37
CA ILE A 162 -32.71 30.02 9.07
C ILE A 162 -34.21 29.77 9.20
N PRO A 163 -34.91 30.43 10.15
CA PRO A 163 -36.35 30.28 10.26
C PRO A 163 -36.97 30.82 8.96
N THR A 164 -37.60 29.95 8.20
CA THR A 164 -38.45 30.33 7.06
C THR A 164 -39.65 31.08 7.62
N ILE A 165 -39.68 32.40 7.44
CA ILE A 165 -40.82 33.24 7.76
C ILE A 165 -41.88 32.97 6.68
N HIS A 166 -42.89 32.17 7.05
CA HIS A 166 -44.16 32.03 6.33
C HIS A 166 -45.27 32.61 7.18
#